data_AF-A0A2T2WDE6-F1
#
_entry.id   AF-A0A2T2WDE6-F1
#
_cell.length_a   1.000
_cell.length_b   1.000
_cell.length_c   1.000
_cell.angle_alpha   90.00
_cell.angle_beta   90.00
_cell.angle_gamma   90.00
#
_symmetry.space_group_name_H-M   'P 1'
#
loop_
_entity.id
_entity.type
_entity.pdbx_description
1 polymer ?
#
loop_
_entity_poly.entity_id
_entity_poly.type
_entity_poly.pdbx_seq_one_letter_code
_entity_poly.pdbx_strand_id
1 'polypeptide(L)'
;MPERIVTWYRDRWRIERWHLTLKTGGSHVEDLQLKSLEQLERAITLYSIVSWRLLWMTYQSRIDPGQSPTGAFSPAEISVLERLATTQKPVRPIGQPWTLRDAVRAMAKLSGFLGRKSDGEPGVKTLWRGYRQLPWLCWWDQVSQNPS
;
A
#
# COMPACT_ATOMS: atom_id res chain seq x y z
N MET A 1 33.91 -8.88 10.56
CA MET A 1 33.70 -9.08 9.10
C MET A 1 32.61 -10.12 8.77
N PRO A 2 32.50 -11.30 9.42
CA PRO A 2 31.49 -12.32 9.08
C PRO A 2 30.03 -11.86 9.27
N GLU A 3 29.76 -11.10 10.35
CA GLU A 3 28.41 -10.62 10.68
C GLU A 3 27.81 -9.72 9.59
N ARG A 4 28.64 -8.91 8.90
CA ARG A 4 28.18 -8.06 7.80
C ARG A 4 27.71 -8.88 6.60
N ILE A 5 28.42 -9.97 6.27
CA ILE A 5 28.07 -10.85 5.16
C ILE A 5 26.73 -11.56 5.46
N VAL A 6 26.55 -12.04 6.70
CA VAL A 6 25.30 -12.67 7.13
C VAL A 6 24.13 -11.69 7.05
N THR A 7 24.31 -10.44 7.47
CA THR A 7 23.27 -9.40 7.36
C THR A 7 22.87 -9.13 5.92
N TRP A 8 23.84 -8.99 5.01
CA TRP A 8 23.55 -8.76 3.58
C TRP A 8 22.80 -9.94 2.95
N TYR A 9 23.18 -11.17 3.32
CA TYR A 9 22.53 -12.37 2.78
C TYR A 9 21.10 -12.55 3.31
N ARG A 10 20.82 -12.14 4.55
CA ARG A 10 19.46 -12.12 5.11
C ARG A 10 18.53 -11.19 4.33
N ASP A 11 19.06 -10.09 3.81
CA ASP A 11 18.27 -9.13 3.03
C ASP A 11 18.02 -9.56 1.58
N ARG A 12 18.70 -10.60 1.09
CA ARG A 12 18.50 -11.15 -0.26
C ARG A 12 17.04 -11.50 -0.53
N TRP A 13 16.30 -12.02 0.45
CA TRP A 13 14.89 -12.37 0.29
C TRP A 13 13.99 -11.18 -0.12
N ARG A 14 14.45 -9.93 0.07
CA ARG A 14 13.69 -8.74 -0.35
C ARG A 14 13.44 -8.71 -1.86
N ILE A 15 14.39 -9.16 -2.70
CA ILE A 15 14.16 -9.21 -4.15
C ILE A 15 13.11 -10.26 -4.52
N GLU A 16 13.09 -11.40 -3.83
CA GLU A 16 12.08 -12.44 -4.01
C GLU A 16 10.69 -11.94 -3.61
N ARG A 17 10.62 -11.15 -2.54
CA ARG A 17 9.38 -10.50 -2.11
C ARG A 17 8.89 -9.44 -3.10
N TRP A 18 9.81 -8.73 -3.76
CA TRP A 18 9.46 -7.80 -4.84
C TRP A 18 8.94 -8.55 -6.07
N HIS A 19 9.61 -9.61 -6.52
CA HIS A 19 9.12 -10.46 -7.61
C HIS A 19 7.76 -11.08 -7.30
N LEU A 20 7.54 -11.53 -6.05
CA LEU A 20 6.24 -11.99 -5.60
C LEU A 20 5.19 -10.90 -5.78
N THR A 21 5.50 -9.66 -5.38
CA THR A 21 4.56 -8.53 -5.49
C THR A 21 4.23 -8.20 -6.94
N LEU A 22 5.24 -8.23 -7.82
CA LEU A 22 5.10 -7.96 -9.25
C LEU A 22 4.24 -9.00 -9.97
N LYS A 23 4.43 -10.27 -9.63
CA LYS A 23 3.75 -11.42 -10.24
C LYS A 23 2.42 -11.70 -9.52
N THR A 24 2.29 -12.87 -8.91
CA THR A 24 1.04 -13.42 -8.34
C THR A 24 0.68 -12.87 -6.95
N GLY A 25 1.57 -12.12 -6.32
CA GLY A 25 1.43 -11.57 -4.98
C GLY A 25 0.83 -10.16 -4.91
N GLY A 26 0.56 -9.53 -6.05
CA GLY A 26 0.10 -8.14 -6.09
C GLY A 26 -0.46 -7.80 -7.46
N SER A 27 0.39 -7.33 -8.37
CA SER A 27 -0.05 -6.73 -9.63
C SER A 27 -0.58 -7.66 -10.69
N HIS A 28 -0.35 -8.97 -10.57
CA HIS A 28 -0.82 -9.97 -11.54
C HIS A 28 -0.34 -9.62 -12.97
N VAL A 29 0.89 -9.11 -13.11
CA VAL A 29 1.40 -8.62 -14.40
C VAL A 29 1.45 -9.74 -15.46
N GLU A 30 1.62 -10.99 -15.02
CA GLU A 30 1.65 -12.18 -15.88
C GLU A 30 0.27 -12.53 -16.44
N ASP A 31 -0.82 -12.03 -15.83
CA ASP A 31 -2.19 -12.24 -16.32
C ASP A 31 -2.54 -11.26 -17.47
N LEU A 32 -1.68 -10.27 -17.74
CA LEU A 32 -1.86 -9.35 -18.85
C LEU A 32 -1.58 -10.09 -20.17
N GLN A 33 -2.62 -10.36 -20.95
CA GLN A 33 -2.52 -10.97 -22.28
C GLN A 33 -2.02 -9.97 -23.35
N LEU A 34 -0.87 -9.35 -23.11
CA LEU A 34 -0.26 -8.37 -24.01
C LEU A 34 0.35 -9.09 -25.22
N LYS A 35 0.09 -8.55 -26.41
CA LYS A 35 0.39 -9.22 -27.68
C LYS A 35 1.69 -8.76 -28.33
N SER A 36 2.31 -7.70 -27.81
CA SER A 36 3.60 -7.20 -28.31
C SER A 36 4.63 -7.01 -27.20
N LEU A 37 5.91 -7.12 -27.58
CA LEU A 37 7.04 -6.91 -26.68
C LEU A 37 7.02 -5.51 -26.04
N GLU A 38 6.79 -4.46 -26.84
CA GLU A 38 6.73 -3.08 -26.32
C GLU A 38 5.61 -2.88 -25.30
N GLN A 39 4.44 -3.52 -25.50
CA GLN A 39 3.35 -3.46 -24.52
C GLN A 39 3.77 -4.14 -23.21
N LEU A 40 4.42 -5.29 -23.32
CA LEU A 40 4.93 -6.03 -22.17
C LEU A 40 5.97 -5.22 -21.39
N GLU A 41 6.93 -4.60 -22.07
CA GLU A 41 7.97 -3.76 -21.46
C GLU A 41 7.37 -2.57 -20.70
N ARG A 42 6.41 -1.88 -21.30
CA ARG A 42 5.71 -0.75 -20.65
C ARG A 42 4.95 -1.21 -19.41
N ALA A 43 4.24 -2.33 -19.51
CA ALA A 43 3.51 -2.89 -18.38
C ALA A 43 4.47 -3.29 -17.25
N ILE A 44 5.48 -4.11 -17.54
CA ILE A 44 6.47 -4.55 -16.54
C ILE A 44 7.11 -3.35 -15.86
N THR A 45 7.46 -2.31 -16.61
CA THR A 45 8.06 -1.07 -16.05
C THR A 45 7.11 -0.41 -15.06
N LEU A 46 5.86 -0.18 -15.44
CA LEU A 46 4.87 0.47 -14.58
C LEU A 46 4.59 -0.37 -13.32
N TYR A 47 4.32 -1.66 -13.50
CA TYR A 47 4.02 -2.57 -12.38
C TYR A 47 5.22 -2.79 -11.47
N SER A 48 6.45 -2.68 -11.98
CA SER A 48 7.69 -2.72 -11.18
C SER A 48 7.74 -1.57 -10.18
N ILE A 49 7.42 -0.36 -10.62
CA ILE A 49 7.37 0.84 -9.77
C ILE A 49 6.29 0.70 -8.70
N VAL A 50 5.08 0.28 -9.09
CA VAL A 50 3.97 0.11 -8.14
C VAL A 50 4.28 -1.00 -7.14
N SER A 51 4.86 -2.11 -7.58
CA SER A 51 5.26 -3.22 -6.72
C SER A 51 6.32 -2.82 -5.70
N TRP A 52 7.33 -2.07 -6.15
CA TRP A 52 8.33 -1.49 -5.25
C TRP A 52 7.68 -0.55 -4.22
N ARG A 53 6.78 0.34 -4.66
CA ARG A 53 6.09 1.28 -3.77
C ARG A 53 5.28 0.56 -2.69
N LEU A 54 4.50 -0.46 -3.06
CA LEU A 54 3.70 -1.22 -2.10
C LEU A 54 4.57 -2.02 -1.13
N LEU A 55 5.67 -2.58 -1.62
CA LEU A 55 6.63 -3.28 -0.77
C LEU A 55 7.31 -2.32 0.21
N TRP A 56 7.71 -1.14 -0.27
CA TRP A 56 8.25 -0.07 0.55
C TRP A 56 7.24 0.34 1.63
N MET A 57 5.98 0.64 1.28
CA MET A 57 4.94 0.98 2.26
C MET A 57 4.75 -0.13 3.31
N THR A 58 4.77 -1.39 2.88
CA THR A 58 4.63 -2.57 3.77
C THR A 58 5.73 -2.62 4.83
N TYR A 59 6.98 -2.37 4.44
CA TYR A 59 8.11 -2.40 5.38
C TYR A 59 8.22 -1.11 6.18
N GLN A 60 8.03 0.03 5.53
CA GLN A 60 8.18 1.33 6.13
C GLN A 60 7.18 1.55 7.26
N SER A 61 5.93 1.07 7.11
CA SER A 61 4.93 1.09 8.19
C SER A 61 5.27 0.21 9.40
N ARG A 62 6.27 -0.67 9.28
CA ARG A 62 6.74 -1.58 10.35
C ARG A 62 8.02 -1.07 11.01
N ILE A 63 8.94 -0.53 10.20
CA ILE A 63 10.23 0.00 10.63
C ILE A 63 10.04 1.32 11.36
N ASP A 64 9.26 2.23 10.77
CA ASP A 64 8.99 3.55 11.32
C ASP A 64 7.48 3.84 11.24
N PRO A 65 6.67 3.23 12.12
CA PRO A 65 5.22 3.35 12.05
C PRO A 65 4.71 4.77 12.32
N GLY A 66 5.47 5.59 13.06
CA GLY A 66 5.02 6.87 13.60
C GLY A 66 5.19 8.07 12.67
N GLN A 67 5.90 7.92 11.55
CA GLN A 67 6.13 9.02 10.60
C GLN A 67 4.84 9.52 9.95
N SER A 68 4.91 10.71 9.36
CA SER A 68 3.80 11.28 8.58
C SER A 68 3.47 10.42 7.35
N PRO A 69 2.18 10.20 7.02
CA PRO A 69 1.76 9.48 5.82
C PRO A 69 2.03 10.26 4.52
N THR A 70 2.38 11.55 4.58
CA THR A 70 2.55 12.43 3.41
C THR A 70 3.62 11.98 2.42
N GLY A 71 4.60 11.17 2.83
CA GLY A 71 5.56 10.56 1.89
C GLY A 71 4.99 9.39 1.08
N ALA A 72 3.91 8.77 1.57
CA ALA A 72 3.29 7.58 0.99
C ALA A 72 1.89 7.82 0.41
N PHE A 73 1.24 8.93 0.75
CA PHE A 73 -0.10 9.27 0.34
C PHE A 73 -0.20 10.76 0.05
N SER A 74 -1.00 11.11 -0.95
CA SER A 74 -1.40 12.49 -1.22
C SER A 74 -2.35 13.02 -0.14
N PRO A 75 -2.47 14.35 0.02
CA PRO A 75 -3.42 14.94 0.97
C PRO A 75 -4.87 14.47 0.75
N ALA A 76 -5.28 14.33 -0.51
CA ALA A 76 -6.62 13.84 -0.86
C ALA A 76 -6.83 12.39 -0.39
N GLU A 77 -5.87 11.51 -0.64
CA GLU A 77 -5.91 10.12 -0.19
C GLU A 77 -5.98 10.01 1.33
N ILE A 78 -5.17 10.80 2.06
CA ILE A 78 -5.18 10.82 3.52
C ILE A 78 -6.57 11.25 4.02
N SER A 79 -7.11 12.33 3.48
CA SER A 79 -8.41 12.87 3.88
C SER A 79 -9.56 11.90 3.64
N VAL A 80 -9.54 11.17 2.53
CA VAL A 80 -10.53 10.13 2.20
C VAL A 80 -10.42 8.95 3.17
N LEU A 81 -9.20 8.46 3.44
CA LEU A 81 -8.97 7.38 4.38
C LEU A 81 -9.41 7.75 5.81
N GLU A 82 -9.15 9.00 6.22
CA GLU A 82 -9.58 9.57 7.50
C GLU A 82 -11.10 9.57 7.65
N ARG A 83 -11.83 10.06 6.64
CA ARG A 83 -13.30 10.04 6.64
C ARG A 83 -13.85 8.62 6.76
N LEU A 84 -13.38 7.71 5.91
CA LEU A 84 -13.84 6.32 5.89
C LEU A 84 -13.56 5.59 7.21
N ALA A 85 -12.40 5.84 7.82
CA ALA A 85 -12.06 5.25 9.11
C ALA A 85 -12.96 5.79 10.24
N THR A 86 -13.27 7.09 10.23
CA THR A 86 -14.09 7.74 11.26
C THR A 86 -15.54 7.27 11.22
N THR A 87 -16.11 7.08 10.03
CA THR A 87 -17.47 6.52 9.86
C THR A 87 -17.61 5.11 10.42
N GLN A 88 -16.54 4.31 10.40
CA GLN A 88 -16.58 2.91 10.83
C GLN A 88 -16.36 2.70 12.33
N LYS A 89 -15.65 3.61 13.01
CA LYS A 89 -15.49 3.73 14.48
C LYS A 89 -14.53 4.88 14.79
N PRO A 90 -14.86 5.82 15.70
CA PRO A 90 -13.87 6.78 16.19
C PRO A 90 -12.89 6.07 17.11
N VAL A 91 -11.75 5.63 16.56
CA VAL A 91 -10.72 4.90 17.32
C VAL A 91 -9.67 5.87 17.92
N ARG A 92 -9.75 7.17 17.65
CA ARG A 92 -8.64 8.10 17.93
C ARG A 92 -9.06 9.37 18.68
N PRO A 93 -8.21 9.86 19.60
CA PRO A 93 -8.38 11.18 20.19
C PRO A 93 -8.42 12.28 19.12
N ILE A 94 -9.33 13.22 19.28
CA ILE A 94 -9.47 14.40 18.42
C ILE A 94 -8.15 15.19 18.45
N GLY A 95 -7.61 15.53 17.28
CA GLY A 95 -6.41 16.37 17.13
C GLY A 95 -5.08 15.64 16.96
N GLN A 96 -5.04 14.30 16.99
CA GLN A 96 -3.79 13.57 16.73
C GLN A 96 -3.56 13.35 15.22
N PRO A 97 -2.40 13.77 14.65
CA PRO A 97 -2.12 13.62 13.22
C PRO A 97 -1.95 12.14 12.83
N TRP A 98 -2.47 11.74 11.68
CA TRP A 98 -2.32 10.36 11.17
C TRP A 98 -0.86 9.96 11.03
N THR A 99 -0.56 8.72 11.41
CA THR A 99 0.74 8.10 11.17
C THR A 99 0.72 7.30 9.87
N LEU A 100 1.90 6.95 9.34
CA LEU A 100 2.01 6.07 8.19
C LEU A 100 1.34 4.72 8.46
N ARG A 101 1.48 4.18 9.68
CA ARG A 101 0.82 2.93 10.06
C ARG A 101 -0.70 3.04 10.03
N ASP A 102 -1.26 4.16 10.48
CA ASP A 102 -2.71 4.40 10.44
C ASP A 102 -3.21 4.42 8.99
N ALA A 103 -2.54 5.17 8.11
CA ALA A 103 -2.88 5.27 6.70
C ALA A 103 -2.78 3.92 5.98
N VAL A 104 -1.69 3.17 6.21
CA VAL A 104 -1.49 1.85 5.60
C VAL A 104 -2.54 0.85 6.08
N ARG A 105 -2.90 0.86 7.37
CA ARG A 105 -3.97 -0.01 7.91
C ARG A 105 -5.35 0.41 7.41
N ALA A 106 -5.61 1.71 7.26
CA ALA A 106 -6.86 2.21 6.68
C ALA A 106 -7.01 1.78 5.22
N MET A 107 -5.97 1.95 4.40
CA MET A 107 -5.96 1.45 3.02
C MET A 107 -6.14 -0.08 2.99
N ALA A 108 -5.51 -0.81 3.90
CA ALA A 108 -5.67 -2.27 3.99
C ALA A 108 -7.12 -2.66 4.31
N LYS A 109 -7.83 -1.92 5.16
CA LYS A 109 -9.24 -2.17 5.51
C LYS A 109 -10.17 -2.11 4.31
N LEU A 110 -9.88 -1.26 3.31
CA LEU A 110 -10.61 -1.22 2.03
C LEU A 110 -10.62 -2.59 1.32
N SER A 111 -9.59 -3.40 1.55
CA SER A 111 -9.46 -4.75 0.98
C SER A 111 -9.93 -5.89 1.90
N GLY A 112 -10.58 -5.57 3.02
CA GLY A 112 -11.08 -6.56 3.99
C GLY A 112 -10.11 -6.91 5.12
N PHE A 113 -9.02 -6.15 5.32
CA PHE A 113 -8.18 -6.31 6.50
C PHE A 113 -8.93 -5.90 7.77
N LEU A 114 -9.16 -6.84 8.68
CA LEU A 114 -9.93 -6.56 9.89
C LEU A 114 -9.12 -5.79 10.94
N GLY A 115 -7.82 -6.11 11.05
CA GLY A 115 -6.91 -5.42 11.95
C GLY A 115 -7.14 -5.73 13.43
N ARG A 116 -7.52 -6.98 13.76
CA ARG A 116 -7.66 -7.47 15.14
C ARG A 116 -6.30 -7.49 15.85
N LYS A 117 -6.30 -7.55 17.18
CA LYS A 117 -5.09 -7.49 18.03
C LYS A 117 -4.03 -8.54 17.65
N SER A 118 -4.45 -9.71 17.13
CA SER A 118 -3.57 -10.82 16.73
C SER A 118 -3.32 -10.93 15.22
N ASP A 119 -3.95 -10.11 14.38
CA ASP A 119 -3.84 -10.23 12.91
C ASP A 119 -2.47 -9.76 12.38
N GLY A 120 -1.70 -9.05 13.21
CA GLY A 120 -0.41 -8.48 12.83
C GLY A 120 -0.55 -7.25 11.91
N GLU A 121 0.38 -7.12 10.96
CA GLU A 121 0.42 -6.02 9.99
C GLU A 121 0.00 -6.49 8.59
N PRO A 122 -0.66 -5.61 7.80
CA PRO A 122 -1.13 -5.97 6.48
C PRO A 122 0.03 -6.40 5.56
N GLY A 123 -0.27 -7.37 4.69
CA GLY A 123 0.64 -7.85 3.67
C GLY A 123 0.48 -7.13 2.34
N VAL A 124 1.44 -7.32 1.43
CA VAL A 124 1.45 -6.62 0.14
C VAL A 124 0.23 -6.92 -0.74
N LYS A 125 -0.32 -8.14 -0.69
CA LYS A 125 -1.58 -8.53 -1.37
C LYS A 125 -2.77 -7.66 -0.95
N THR A 126 -2.87 -7.44 0.36
CA THR A 126 -3.91 -6.61 0.98
C THR A 126 -3.73 -5.15 0.56
N LEU A 127 -2.49 -4.64 0.62
CA LEU A 127 -2.21 -3.28 0.20
C LEU A 127 -2.47 -3.04 -1.28
N TRP A 128 -2.13 -4.00 -2.16
CA TRP A 128 -2.44 -3.92 -3.60
C TRP A 128 -3.93 -3.72 -3.85
N ARG A 129 -4.78 -4.53 -3.20
CA ARG A 129 -6.23 -4.44 -3.35
C ARG A 129 -6.78 -3.09 -2.87
N GLY A 130 -6.29 -2.59 -1.73
CA GLY A 130 -6.68 -1.28 -1.21
C GLY A 130 -6.21 -0.14 -2.11
N TYR A 131 -4.97 -0.21 -2.60
CA TYR A 131 -4.38 0.76 -3.50
C TYR A 131 -5.16 0.91 -4.80
N ARG A 132 -5.71 -0.18 -5.35
CA ARG A 132 -6.57 -0.12 -6.55
C ARG A 132 -7.91 0.57 -6.34
N GLN A 133 -8.45 0.52 -5.12
CA GLN A 133 -9.75 1.12 -4.81
C GLN A 133 -9.64 2.62 -4.48
N LEU A 134 -8.50 3.03 -3.93
CA LEU A 134 -8.31 4.36 -3.37
C LEU A 134 -8.49 5.51 -4.41
N PRO A 135 -8.00 5.43 -5.66
CA PRO A 135 -8.22 6.47 -6.65
C PRO A 135 -9.70 6.69 -6.97
N TRP A 136 -10.49 5.61 -7.07
CA TRP A 136 -11.93 5.71 -7.34
C TRP A 136 -12.68 6.33 -6.16
N LEU A 137 -12.29 6.00 -4.92
CA LEU A 137 -12.84 6.63 -3.71
C LEU A 137 -12.53 8.12 -3.65
N CYS A 138 -11.30 8.52 -4.01
CA CYS A 138 -10.92 9.94 -4.06
C CYS A 138 -11.73 10.70 -5.11
N TRP A 139 -11.92 10.10 -6.28
CA TRP A 139 -12.77 10.68 -7.32
C TRP A 139 -14.22 10.86 -6.85
N TRP A 140 -14.81 9.83 -6.21
CA TRP A 140 -16.19 9.89 -5.71
C TRP A 140 -16.37 10.96 -4.63
N ASP A 141 -15.41 11.06 -3.71
CA ASP A 141 -15.42 12.06 -2.64
C ASP A 141 -15.33 13.49 -3.20
N GLN A 142 -14.49 13.70 -4.23
CA GLN A 142 -14.39 14.99 -4.92
C GLN A 142 -15.70 15.39 -5.61
N VAL A 143 -16.38 14.45 -6.28
CA VAL A 143 -17.68 14.67 -6.92
C VAL A 143 -18.76 14.96 -5.87
N SER A 144 -18.76 14.23 -4.76
CA SER A 144 -19.75 14.41 -3.68
C SER A 144 -19.65 15.78 -2.99
N GLN A 145 -18.47 16.39 -3.00
CA GLN A 145 -18.25 17.73 -2.42
C GLN A 145 -18.61 18.87 -3.38
N ASN A 146 -18.74 18.61 -4.68
CA ASN A 146 -19.08 19.61 -5.70
C ASN A 146 -20.29 19.15 -6.54
N PRO A 147 -21.49 19.04 -5.94
CA PRO A 147 -22.69 18.74 -6.70
C PRO A 147 -23.01 19.91 -7.66
N SER A 148 -23.23 19.57 -8.93
CA SER A 148 -23.65 20.49 -10.00
C SER A 148 -24.98 21.17 -9.71
#